data_AF-A0A2T7EKU6-F1
#
_entry.id   AF-A0A2T7EKU6-F1
#
_cell.length_a   1.000
_cell.length_b   1.000
_cell.length_c   1.000
_cell.angle_alpha   90.00
_cell.angle_beta   90.00
_cell.angle_gamma   90.00
#
_symmetry.space_group_name_H-M   'P 1'
#
loop_
_entity.id
_entity.type
_entity.pdbx_description
1 polymer ?
#
loop_
_entity_poly.entity_id
_entity_poly.type
_entity_poly.pdbx_seq_one_letter_code
_entity_poly.pdbx_strand_id
1 'polypeptide(L)'
;MASKQSLLVLAAVAACLLLLPAASLATDVDYCSRGKKYPVKVSGVEIVPDPVQAGKLATFKISASTDKTIQKGKLVIDVKYFFFYVHSETRDICGETTCPATGNFVLSHEQTLPSFTPPGSYTITMKMVGDNNEELSCISFGFSIGFVASS
;
A
#
# COMPACT_ATOMS: atom_id res chain seq x y z
N MET A 1 -10.88 -44.35 24.03
CA MET A 1 -10.59 -43.33 25.06
C MET A 1 -9.52 -42.41 24.50
N ALA A 2 -9.91 -41.23 23.99
CA ALA A 2 -8.92 -40.25 23.55
C ALA A 2 -8.16 -39.76 24.79
N SER A 3 -6.84 -39.93 24.82
CA SER A 3 -6.03 -39.47 25.94
C SER A 3 -6.18 -37.95 26.08
N LYS A 4 -6.34 -37.43 27.31
CA LYS A 4 -6.34 -35.98 27.61
C LYS A 4 -5.15 -35.26 26.96
N GLN A 5 -4.04 -35.97 26.78
CA GLN A 5 -2.83 -35.49 26.14
C GLN A 5 -3.03 -35.23 24.63
N SER A 6 -3.81 -36.06 23.93
CA SER A 6 -4.19 -35.81 22.53
C SER A 6 -5.14 -34.62 22.38
N LEU A 7 -6.08 -34.42 23.32
CA LEU A 7 -6.96 -33.23 23.30
C LEU A 7 -6.18 -31.93 23.52
N LEU A 8 -5.22 -31.92 24.44
CA LEU A 8 -4.38 -30.74 24.71
C LEU A 8 -3.47 -30.40 23.52
N VAL A 9 -2.93 -31.40 22.83
CA VAL A 9 -2.11 -31.19 21.63
C VAL A 9 -2.95 -30.64 20.48
N LEU A 10 -4.17 -31.18 20.25
CA LEU A 10 -5.06 -30.64 19.22
C LEU A 10 -5.48 -29.19 19.51
N ALA A 11 -5.78 -28.86 20.78
CA ALA A 11 -6.14 -27.51 21.17
C ALA A 11 -4.98 -26.50 20.97
N ALA A 12 -3.75 -26.91 21.30
CA ALA A 12 -2.56 -26.09 21.09
C ALA A 12 -2.26 -25.84 19.59
N VAL A 13 -2.43 -26.85 18.75
CA VAL A 13 -2.26 -26.72 17.29
C VAL A 13 -3.33 -25.82 16.68
N ALA A 14 -4.60 -25.94 17.12
CA ALA A 14 -5.69 -25.08 16.66
C ALA A 14 -5.50 -23.61 17.07
N ALA A 15 -5.02 -23.35 18.30
CA ALA A 15 -4.71 -22.01 18.78
C ALA A 15 -3.54 -21.37 18.01
N CYS A 16 -2.55 -22.17 17.58
CA CYS A 16 -1.41 -21.68 16.81
C CYS A 16 -1.80 -21.27 15.38
N LEU A 17 -2.77 -21.96 14.76
CA LEU A 17 -3.29 -21.60 13.43
C LEU A 17 -4.04 -20.25 13.42
N LEU A 18 -4.62 -19.83 14.54
CA LEU A 18 -5.35 -18.56 14.69
C LEU A 18 -4.42 -17.35 14.88
N LEU A 19 -3.13 -17.58 15.16
CA LEU A 19 -2.11 -16.53 15.37
C LEU A 19 -1.27 -16.25 14.11
N LEU A 20 -1.57 -16.93 12.98
CA LEU A 20 -0.92 -16.63 11.72
C LEU A 20 -1.35 -15.24 11.24
N PRO A 21 -0.42 -14.29 11.03
CA PRO A 21 -0.76 -13.04 10.38
C PRO A 21 -1.36 -13.36 9.03
N ALA A 22 -2.49 -12.73 8.69
CA ALA A 22 -3.01 -12.79 7.33
C ALA A 22 -1.88 -12.36 6.39
N ALA A 23 -1.42 -13.28 5.53
CA ALA A 23 -0.38 -12.97 4.56
C ALA A 23 -0.95 -11.91 3.60
N SER A 24 -0.55 -10.65 3.79
CA SER A 24 -0.87 -9.59 2.85
C SER A 24 -0.13 -9.88 1.54
N LEU A 25 -0.86 -10.08 0.45
CA LEU A 25 -0.27 -10.18 -0.87
C LEU A 25 0.33 -8.82 -1.22
N ALA A 26 1.64 -8.78 -1.44
CA ALA A 26 2.29 -7.59 -1.96
C ALA A 26 1.80 -7.36 -3.40
N THR A 27 1.27 -6.17 -3.65
CA THR A 27 0.87 -5.73 -4.98
C THR A 27 2.12 -5.32 -5.76
N ASP A 28 2.24 -5.84 -6.97
CA ASP A 28 3.34 -5.50 -7.89
C ASP A 28 3.20 -4.07 -8.44
N VAL A 29 4.32 -3.47 -8.85
CA VAL A 29 4.39 -2.07 -9.28
C VAL A 29 4.94 -1.95 -10.70
N ASP A 30 4.26 -1.15 -11.52
CA ASP A 30 4.70 -0.78 -12.87
C ASP A 30 5.35 0.59 -12.86
N TYR A 31 6.56 0.73 -13.38
CA TYR A 31 7.18 2.05 -13.56
C TYR A 31 6.59 2.79 -14.76
N CYS A 32 6.28 4.08 -14.57
CA CYS A 32 5.64 4.91 -15.61
C CYS A 32 6.45 4.99 -16.91
N SER A 33 7.79 4.98 -16.81
CA SER A 33 8.70 5.03 -17.96
C SER A 33 9.63 3.82 -17.95
N ARG A 34 9.42 2.89 -18.89
CA ARG A 34 10.28 1.72 -19.08
C ARG A 34 11.72 2.15 -19.37
N GLY A 35 12.67 1.53 -18.66
CA GLY A 35 14.11 1.79 -18.84
C GLY A 35 14.65 3.07 -18.18
N LYS A 36 13.79 3.94 -17.62
CA LYS A 36 14.25 5.12 -16.88
C LYS A 36 14.87 4.70 -15.55
N LYS A 37 16.05 5.24 -15.25
CA LYS A 37 16.72 5.04 -13.96
C LYS A 37 16.21 6.05 -12.95
N TYR A 38 15.21 5.65 -12.18
CA TYR A 38 14.71 6.44 -11.05
C TYR A 38 15.66 6.40 -9.85
N PRO A 39 15.93 7.54 -9.19
CA PRO A 39 16.72 7.59 -7.94
C PRO A 39 16.14 6.74 -6.80
N VAL A 40 14.82 6.69 -6.69
CA VAL A 40 14.11 5.90 -5.68
C VAL A 40 13.52 4.66 -6.34
N LYS A 41 13.83 3.49 -5.78
CA LYS A 41 13.30 2.20 -6.21
C LYS A 41 12.17 1.78 -5.30
N VAL A 42 11.01 1.48 -5.85
CA VAL A 42 9.91 0.84 -5.14
C VAL A 42 9.98 -0.67 -5.34
N SER A 43 9.84 -1.40 -4.24
CA SER A 43 9.94 -2.87 -4.17
C SER A 43 8.59 -3.56 -4.04
N GLY A 44 7.55 -2.84 -3.60
CA GLY A 44 6.19 -3.36 -3.54
C GLY A 44 5.24 -2.45 -2.77
N VAL A 45 3.96 -2.76 -2.87
CA VAL A 45 2.89 -2.08 -2.13
C VAL A 45 2.11 -3.10 -1.31
N GLU A 46 1.93 -2.83 -0.01
CA GLU A 46 1.04 -3.57 0.87
C GLU A 46 -0.24 -2.73 1.07
N ILE A 47 -1.40 -3.36 0.91
CA ILE A 47 -2.71 -2.70 1.06
C ILE A 47 -3.50 -3.49 2.10
N VAL A 48 -4.01 -2.81 3.12
CA VAL A 48 -4.74 -3.46 4.23
C VAL A 48 -6.02 -2.68 4.56
N PRO A 49 -7.21 -3.30 4.48
CA PRO A 49 -7.46 -4.61 3.89
C PRO A 49 -7.32 -4.61 2.37
N ASP A 50 -7.02 -5.76 1.78
CA ASP A 50 -7.11 -6.02 0.33
C ASP A 50 -8.09 -7.19 0.09
N PRO A 51 -9.25 -6.97 -0.56
CA PRO A 51 -9.71 -5.72 -1.17
C PRO A 51 -10.04 -4.64 -0.12
N VAL A 52 -9.85 -3.38 -0.51
CA VAL A 52 -10.21 -2.20 0.30
C VAL A 52 -11.71 -2.19 0.53
N GLN A 53 -12.14 -1.78 1.74
CA GLN A 53 -13.56 -1.73 2.10
C GLN A 53 -14.03 -0.28 2.21
N ALA A 54 -15.02 0.09 1.39
CA ALA A 54 -15.65 1.41 1.44
C ALA A 54 -16.20 1.71 2.85
N GLY A 55 -16.02 2.95 3.31
CA GLY A 55 -16.42 3.39 4.66
C GLY A 55 -15.54 2.88 5.80
N LYS A 56 -14.49 2.10 5.53
CA LYS A 56 -13.53 1.63 6.54
C LYS A 56 -12.15 2.21 6.27
N LEU A 57 -11.33 2.24 7.31
CA LEU A 57 -9.93 2.63 7.22
C LEU A 57 -9.16 1.65 6.33
N ALA A 58 -8.42 2.18 5.37
CA ALA A 58 -7.47 1.43 4.56
C ALA A 58 -6.07 2.04 4.73
N THR A 59 -5.08 1.16 4.84
CA THR A 59 -3.67 1.52 4.97
C THR A 59 -2.92 1.07 3.71
N PHE A 60 -2.15 1.98 3.13
CA PHE A 60 -1.28 1.73 1.98
C PHE A 60 0.15 1.92 2.42
N LYS A 61 0.97 0.87 2.30
CA LYS A 61 2.40 0.93 2.62
C LYS A 61 3.22 0.68 1.37
N ILE A 62 4.06 1.63 1.01
CA ILE A 62 4.94 1.54 -0.15
C ILE A 62 6.37 1.34 0.35
N SER A 63 6.94 0.17 0.07
CA SER A 63 8.33 -0.15 0.45
C SER A 63 9.29 0.32 -0.62
N ALA A 64 10.20 1.23 -0.27
CA ALA A 64 11.11 1.87 -1.21
C ALA A 64 12.56 1.93 -0.70
N SER A 65 13.50 2.14 -1.62
CA SER A 65 14.91 2.30 -1.32
C SER A 65 15.59 3.38 -2.17
N THR A 66 16.62 4.03 -1.61
CA THR A 66 17.35 5.11 -2.27
C THR A 66 18.74 5.31 -1.68
N ASP A 67 19.71 5.62 -2.53
CA ASP A 67 21.06 6.06 -2.11
C ASP A 67 21.13 7.58 -1.85
N LYS A 68 20.07 8.32 -2.18
CA LYS A 68 19.95 9.76 -1.90
C LYS A 68 19.30 10.01 -0.54
N THR A 69 19.74 11.07 0.13
CA THR A 69 19.06 11.60 1.32
C THR A 69 17.90 12.49 0.91
N ILE A 70 16.66 12.06 1.17
CA ILE A 70 15.44 12.83 0.91
C ILE A 70 15.07 13.59 2.18
N GLN A 71 15.28 14.91 2.17
CA GLN A 71 14.92 15.77 3.31
C GLN A 71 13.50 16.32 3.22
N LYS A 72 12.99 16.49 2.00
CA LYS A 72 11.65 17.00 1.68
C LYS A 72 11.29 16.58 0.26
N GLY A 73 10.01 16.68 -0.05
CA GLY A 73 9.46 16.39 -1.38
C GLY A 73 7.99 16.05 -1.28
N LYS A 74 7.39 15.74 -2.42
CA LYS A 74 5.95 15.51 -2.56
C LYS A 74 5.65 14.16 -3.22
N LEU A 75 4.58 13.55 -2.78
CA LEU A 75 3.90 12.46 -3.47
C LEU A 75 2.71 13.08 -4.21
N VAL A 76 2.71 12.98 -5.53
CA VAL A 76 1.56 13.35 -6.38
C VAL A 76 0.86 12.05 -6.76
N ILE A 77 -0.39 11.91 -6.34
CA ILE A 77 -1.16 10.67 -6.41
C ILE A 77 -2.36 10.94 -7.30
N ASP A 78 -2.47 10.21 -8.40
CA ASP A 78 -3.62 10.23 -9.30
C ASP A 78 -4.33 8.88 -9.26
N VAL A 79 -5.65 8.90 -9.10
CA VAL A 79 -6.46 7.69 -9.02
C VAL A 79 -7.39 7.60 -10.23
N LYS A 80 -7.36 6.45 -10.89
CA LYS A 80 -8.26 6.09 -11.98
C LYS A 80 -9.24 5.02 -11.56
N TYR A 81 -10.47 5.17 -12.05
CA TYR A 81 -11.47 4.11 -12.11
C TYR A 81 -11.82 3.89 -13.58
N PHE A 82 -11.52 2.70 -14.10
CA PHE A 82 -11.46 2.44 -15.54
C PHE A 82 -10.55 3.45 -16.25
N PHE A 83 -11.11 4.36 -17.06
CA PHE A 83 -10.38 5.36 -17.84
C PHE A 83 -10.53 6.78 -17.28
N PHE A 84 -11.35 6.98 -16.23
CA PHE A 84 -11.65 8.28 -15.66
C PHE A 84 -10.73 8.58 -14.47
N TYR A 85 -10.17 9.79 -14.43
CA TYR A 85 -9.50 10.31 -13.23
C TYR A 85 -10.57 10.70 -12.22
N VAL A 86 -10.61 10.00 -11.09
CA VAL A 86 -11.65 10.16 -10.06
C VAL A 86 -11.14 10.91 -8.84
N HIS A 87 -9.82 10.94 -8.63
CA HIS A 87 -9.20 11.63 -7.51
C HIS A 87 -7.77 12.02 -7.85
N SER A 88 -7.32 13.12 -7.26
CA SER A 88 -5.92 13.54 -7.29
C SER A 88 -5.61 14.20 -5.95
N GLU A 89 -4.47 13.85 -5.37
CA GLU A 89 -4.00 14.45 -4.13
C GLU A 89 -2.49 14.62 -4.13
N THR A 90 -2.02 15.53 -3.28
CA THR A 90 -0.59 15.76 -3.08
C THR A 90 -0.28 15.74 -1.59
N ARG A 91 0.71 14.92 -1.21
CA ARG A 91 1.17 14.75 0.16
C ARG A 91 2.64 15.04 0.27
N ASP A 92 3.10 15.42 1.46
CA ASP A 92 4.52 15.59 1.71
C ASP A 92 5.14 14.23 2.04
N ILE A 93 6.30 13.91 1.47
CA ILE A 93 7.00 12.64 1.72
C ILE A 93 7.23 12.44 3.22
N CYS A 94 7.67 13.48 3.92
CA CYS A 94 7.95 13.43 5.35
C CYS A 94 6.70 13.40 6.25
N GLY A 95 5.50 13.53 5.67
CA GLY A 95 4.25 13.23 6.38
C GLY A 95 3.96 11.74 6.40
N GLU A 96 4.40 11.01 5.37
CA GLU A 96 4.12 9.57 5.18
C GLU A 96 5.30 8.67 5.62
N THR A 97 6.49 9.24 5.84
CA THR A 97 7.67 8.52 6.37
C THR A 97 8.50 9.41 7.28
N THR A 98 9.39 8.81 8.08
CA THR A 98 10.41 9.55 8.83
C THR A 98 11.44 10.17 7.88
N CYS A 99 11.81 11.43 8.15
CA CYS A 99 12.83 12.16 7.41
C CYS A 99 14.07 12.49 8.27
N PRO A 100 15.28 12.54 7.68
CA PRO A 100 15.54 12.31 6.26
C PRO A 100 15.41 10.84 5.86
N ALA A 101 14.72 10.57 4.75
CA ALA A 101 14.57 9.20 4.24
C ALA A 101 15.80 8.83 3.39
N THR A 102 16.45 7.72 3.73
CA THR A 102 17.64 7.20 3.05
C THR A 102 17.74 5.68 3.27
N GLY A 103 18.42 4.95 2.38
CA GLY A 103 18.41 3.50 2.42
C GLY A 103 17.01 2.97 2.16
N ASN A 104 16.58 1.96 2.94
CA ASN A 104 15.23 1.41 2.87
C ASN A 104 14.28 2.21 3.76
N PHE A 105 13.10 2.55 3.24
CA PHE A 105 12.06 3.27 3.95
C PHE A 105 10.67 2.83 3.49
N VAL A 106 9.66 3.16 4.29
CA VAL A 106 8.26 2.84 4.00
C VAL A 106 7.44 4.11 4.07
N LEU A 107 6.70 4.41 3.00
CA LEU A 107 5.64 5.43 3.02
C LEU A 107 4.36 4.76 3.48
N SER A 108 3.73 5.28 4.53
CA SER A 108 2.51 4.71 5.11
C SER A 108 1.40 5.75 5.12
N HIS A 109 0.40 5.56 4.26
CA HIS A 109 -0.77 6.42 4.17
C HIS A 109 -2.02 5.69 4.66
N GLU A 110 -2.84 6.38 5.47
CA GLU A 110 -4.11 5.85 5.96
C GLU A 110 -5.27 6.74 5.50
N GLN A 111 -6.31 6.11 4.97
CA GLN A 111 -7.48 6.84 4.49
C GLN A 111 -8.76 6.02 4.65
N THR A 112 -9.81 6.67 5.13
CA THR A 112 -11.17 6.11 5.06
C THR A 112 -11.82 6.58 3.77
N LEU A 113 -12.10 5.64 2.86
CA LEU A 113 -12.85 5.96 1.64
C LEU A 113 -14.33 6.17 1.96
N PRO A 114 -15.04 7.07 1.26
CA PRO A 114 -16.47 7.22 1.45
C PRO A 114 -17.24 5.90 1.28
N SER A 115 -18.33 5.73 2.02
CA SER A 115 -19.14 4.49 1.97
C SER A 115 -19.86 4.30 0.63
N PHE A 116 -20.03 5.38 -0.14
CA PHE A 116 -20.63 5.36 -1.48
C PHE A 116 -19.60 5.15 -2.60
N THR A 117 -18.32 4.89 -2.27
CA THR A 117 -17.30 4.61 -3.27
C THR A 117 -17.64 3.31 -4.02
N PRO A 118 -17.71 3.33 -5.36
CA PRO A 118 -18.07 2.14 -6.13
C PRO A 118 -17.09 0.98 -5.91
N PRO A 119 -17.57 -0.28 -5.92
CA PRO A 119 -16.70 -1.44 -5.96
C PRO A 119 -16.06 -1.59 -7.33
N GLY A 120 -14.90 -2.24 -7.39
CA GLY A 120 -14.20 -2.54 -8.65
C GLY A 120 -12.70 -2.29 -8.58
N SER A 121 -12.07 -2.32 -9.74
CA SER A 121 -10.62 -2.14 -9.88
C SER A 121 -10.27 -0.67 -10.10
N TYR A 122 -9.31 -0.20 -9.31
CA TYR A 122 -8.77 1.14 -9.36
C TYR A 122 -7.28 1.08 -9.68
N THR A 123 -6.74 2.16 -10.21
CA THR A 123 -5.31 2.29 -10.47
C THR A 123 -4.79 3.56 -9.85
N ILE A 124 -3.76 3.44 -9.02
CA ILE A 124 -3.02 4.57 -8.49
C ILE A 124 -1.80 4.78 -9.38
N THR A 125 -1.59 6.01 -9.85
CA THR A 125 -0.31 6.47 -10.36
C THR A 125 0.30 7.41 -9.32
N MET A 126 1.47 7.06 -8.79
CA MET A 126 2.17 7.84 -7.79
C MET A 126 3.49 8.35 -8.35
N LYS A 127 3.67 9.67 -8.32
CA LYS A 127 4.91 10.35 -8.67
C LYS A 127 5.55 10.92 -7.42
N MET A 128 6.80 10.52 -7.15
CA MET A 128 7.60 11.08 -6.08
C MET A 128 8.49 12.19 -6.65
N VAL A 129 8.32 13.40 -6.13
CA VAL A 129 9.02 14.61 -6.57
C VAL A 129 9.87 15.12 -5.41
N GLY A 130 11.18 15.18 -5.60
CA GLY A 130 12.14 15.69 -4.63
C GLY A 130 12.22 17.21 -4.61
N ASP A 131 13.25 17.72 -3.95
CA ASP A 131 13.58 19.15 -4.04
C ASP A 131 13.91 19.55 -5.49
N ASN A 132 13.70 20.82 -5.83
CA ASN A 132 13.93 21.38 -7.18
C ASN A 132 13.14 20.69 -8.32
N ASN A 133 11.98 20.08 -8.02
CA ASN A 133 11.13 19.36 -8.99
C ASN A 133 11.80 18.14 -9.65
N GLU A 134 12.83 17.55 -9.02
CA GLU A 134 13.42 16.30 -9.50
C GLU A 134 12.41 15.15 -9.36
N GLU A 135 12.18 14.39 -10.44
CA GLU A 135 11.37 13.18 -10.39
C GLU A 135 12.18 12.01 -9.80
N LEU A 136 11.95 11.72 -8.52
CA LEU A 136 12.63 10.67 -7.77
C LEU A 136 12.10 9.28 -8.10
N SER A 137 10.80 9.15 -8.34
CA SER A 137 10.17 7.90 -8.79
C SER A 137 8.83 8.19 -9.49
N CYS A 138 8.38 7.26 -10.33
CA CYS A 138 7.02 7.25 -10.85
C CYS A 138 6.58 5.79 -11.03
N ILE A 139 5.55 5.40 -10.30
CA ILE A 139 4.98 4.06 -10.32
C ILE A 139 3.46 4.09 -10.55
N SER A 140 2.94 2.97 -10.99
CA SER A 140 1.52 2.68 -11.11
C SER A 140 1.24 1.30 -10.52
N PHE A 141 0.15 1.15 -9.78
CA PHE A 141 -0.28 -0.14 -9.25
C PHE A 141 -1.80 -0.21 -9.16
N GLY A 142 -2.34 -1.41 -9.28
CA GLY A 142 -3.76 -1.68 -9.15
C GLY A 142 -4.17 -1.96 -7.71
N PHE A 143 -5.38 -1.58 -7.33
CA PHE A 143 -6.00 -2.09 -6.11
C PHE A 143 -7.49 -2.30 -6.34
N SER A 144 -8.13 -3.10 -5.50
CA SER A 144 -9.55 -3.39 -5.63
C SER A 144 -10.34 -2.88 -4.44
N ILE A 145 -11.54 -2.38 -4.69
CA ILE A 145 -12.52 -2.02 -3.66
C ILE A 145 -13.60 -3.09 -3.67
N GLY A 146 -13.76 -3.76 -2.53
CA GLY A 146 -14.72 -4.84 -2.36
C GLY A 146 -16.16 -4.33 -2.37
N PHE A 147 -17.08 -5.19 -2.80
CA PHE A 147 -18.51 -4.94 -2.59
C PHE A 147 -18.74 -4.85 -1.08
N VAL A 148 -19.36 -3.74 -0.64
CA VAL A 148 -19.91 -3.65 0.71
C VAL A 148 -20.85 -4.84 0.89
N ALA A 149 -20.43 -5.83 1.66
CA ALA A 149 -21.33 -6.88 2.11
C ALA A 149 -22.30 -6.19 3.08
N SER A 150 -23.50 -5.90 2.59
CA SER A 150 -24.64 -5.59 3.44
C SER A 150 -24.74 -6.71 4.47
N SER A 151 -24.37 -6.39 5.71
CA SER A 151 -24.62 -7.26 6.86
C SER A 151 -26.07 -7.08 7.27
#